data_AF-A0A3N5F7C0-F1
#
_entry.id   AF-A0A3N5F7C0-F1
#
_cell.length_a   1.000
_cell.length_b   1.000
_cell.length_c   1.000
_cell.angle_alpha   90.00
_cell.angle_beta   90.00
_cell.angle_gamma   90.00
#
_symmetry.space_group_name_H-M   'P 1'
#
loop_
_entity.id
_entity.type
_entity.pdbx_description
1 polymer ?
#
loop_
_entity_poly.entity_id
_entity_poly.type
_entity_poly.pdbx_seq_one_letter_code
_entity_poly.pdbx_strand_id
1 'polypeptide(L)'
;MSALLAMWMMGLAALAALTPAHPSLPSTEPSGEVVMVEGQGPVPLEAVECVAIARSATVSRLCHDPARSLAYAEVQGRFRPFCDVDRSLLDAWLAAPSMGRFLV
;
A
#
# COMPACT_ATOMS: atom_id res chain seq x y z
N MET A 1 56.27 41.76 12.01
CA MET A 1 55.54 42.57 11.00
C MET A 1 55.13 41.65 9.87
N SER A 2 53.86 41.72 9.46
CA SER A 2 53.28 41.23 8.19
C SER A 2 53.25 39.70 8.00
N ALA A 3 52.12 38.98 8.19
CA ALA A 3 50.82 39.05 7.52
C ALA A 3 50.89 38.86 5.99
N LEU A 4 50.34 37.72 5.55
CA LEU A 4 49.54 37.46 4.34
C LEU A 4 50.05 36.35 3.41
N LEU A 5 49.08 35.48 3.07
CA LEU A 5 48.90 34.75 1.80
C LEU A 5 49.71 33.46 1.57
N ALA A 6 49.12 32.33 1.98
CA ALA A 6 48.98 31.08 1.23
C ALA A 6 48.47 30.03 2.25
N MET A 7 47.44 29.23 2.05
CA MET A 7 46.88 28.71 0.84
C MET A 7 45.47 28.27 1.22
N TRP A 8 44.45 28.91 0.65
CA TRP A 8 43.08 28.44 0.73
C TRP A 8 42.97 27.15 -0.10
N MET A 9 43.24 26.01 0.52
CA MET A 9 42.93 24.69 -0.03
C MET A 9 42.59 23.74 1.10
N MET A 10 41.38 23.87 1.63
CA MET A 10 40.74 22.71 2.26
C MET A 10 39.33 22.63 1.70
N GLY A 11 39.26 21.95 0.56
CA GLY A 11 38.07 21.77 -0.25
C GLY A 11 36.95 21.07 0.51
N LEU A 12 35.75 21.54 0.14
CA LEU A 12 34.41 21.02 0.41
C LEU A 12 34.33 19.68 1.13
N ALA A 13 33.70 19.76 2.30
CA ALA A 13 33.03 18.70 3.01
C ALA A 13 32.40 17.67 2.06
N ALA A 14 32.90 16.44 2.13
CA ALA A 14 32.18 15.27 1.66
C ALA A 14 30.96 15.06 2.57
N LEU A 15 29.84 15.71 2.24
CA LEU A 15 28.53 15.32 2.75
C LEU A 15 28.14 14.05 2.00
N ALA A 16 28.64 12.91 2.47
CA ALA A 16 28.10 11.61 2.11
C ALA A 16 26.60 11.64 2.45
N ALA A 17 25.80 11.36 1.42
CA ALA A 17 24.35 11.42 1.43
C ALA A 17 23.75 10.64 2.61
N LEU A 18 23.11 11.36 3.54
CA LEU A 18 22.04 10.76 4.33
C LEU A 18 20.81 10.71 3.42
N THR A 19 20.64 9.61 2.68
CA THR A 19 19.29 9.19 2.30
C THR A 19 18.61 8.72 3.58
N PRO A 20 17.60 9.43 4.13
CA PRO A 20 16.78 8.83 5.16
C PRO A 20 16.10 7.62 4.52
N ALA A 21 16.43 6.43 5.01
CA ALA A 21 15.59 5.26 4.83
C ALA A 21 14.20 5.67 5.33
N HIS A 22 13.26 5.92 4.43
CA HIS A 22 11.87 6.12 4.82
C HIS A 22 11.40 4.78 5.39
N PRO A 23 11.09 4.68 6.69
CA PRO A 23 10.45 3.48 7.19
C PRO A 23 9.10 3.36 6.48
N SER A 24 8.94 2.32 5.66
CA SER A 24 7.63 1.87 5.21
C SER A 24 6.92 1.38 6.46
N LEU A 25 6.15 2.26 7.10
CA LEU A 25 5.32 1.87 8.23
C LEU A 25 4.40 0.74 7.77
N PRO A 26 4.26 -0.35 8.56
CA PRO A 26 3.22 -1.31 8.30
C PRO A 26 1.88 -0.56 8.37
N SER A 27 1.06 -0.68 7.34
CA SER A 27 -0.35 -0.28 7.40
C SER A 27 -1.03 -1.22 8.39
N THR A 28 -0.92 -0.94 9.69
CA THR A 28 -1.87 -1.47 10.66
C THR A 28 -3.17 -0.76 10.37
N GLU A 29 -4.00 -1.41 9.55
CA GLU A 29 -5.39 -1.04 9.38
C GLU A 29 -6.02 -0.97 10.80
N PRO A 30 -6.84 0.05 11.09
CA PRO A 30 -7.44 0.17 12.41
C PRO A 30 -8.32 -1.04 12.69
N SER A 31 -8.02 -1.75 13.79
CA SER A 31 -8.92 -2.75 14.35
C SER A 31 -10.28 -2.11 14.60
N GLY A 32 -11.32 -2.60 13.91
CA GLY A 32 -12.67 -2.04 13.96
C GLY A 32 -13.04 -1.08 12.81
N GLU A 33 -12.28 -1.02 11.72
CA GLU A 33 -12.72 -0.30 10.51
C GLU A 33 -14.03 -0.89 9.97
N VAL A 34 -15.01 -0.03 9.67
CA VAL A 34 -16.24 -0.40 8.97
C VAL A 34 -16.30 0.35 7.66
N VAL A 35 -16.41 -0.38 6.56
CA VAL A 35 -16.47 0.20 5.21
C VAL A 35 -17.83 -0.02 4.58
N MET A 36 -18.24 0.91 3.73
CA MET A 36 -19.47 0.78 2.96
C MET A 36 -19.18 -0.02 1.69
N VAL A 37 -19.68 -1.25 1.65
CA VAL A 37 -19.57 -2.14 0.50
C VAL A 37 -20.80 -2.00 -0.39
N GLU A 38 -20.57 -1.82 -1.69
CA GLU A 38 -21.63 -1.69 -2.67
C GLU A 38 -22.58 -2.92 -2.63
N GLY A 39 -23.88 -2.65 -2.47
CA GLY A 39 -24.92 -3.68 -2.43
C GLY A 39 -25.02 -4.49 -1.12
N GLN A 40 -24.03 -4.40 -0.23
CA GLN A 40 -24.03 -5.12 1.06
C GLN A 40 -24.15 -4.21 2.28
N GLY A 41 -23.79 -2.93 2.14
CA GLY A 41 -23.86 -1.95 3.23
C GLY A 41 -22.61 -1.95 4.11
N PRO A 42 -22.73 -1.59 5.40
CA PRO A 42 -21.58 -1.51 6.30
C PRO A 42 -21.01 -2.90 6.60
N VAL A 43 -19.72 -3.09 6.35
CA VAL A 43 -18.99 -4.33 6.62
C VAL A 43 -17.80 -4.02 7.54
N PRO A 44 -17.72 -4.67 8.72
CA PRO A 44 -16.54 -4.57 9.58
C PRO A 44 -15.39 -5.35 8.95
N LEU A 45 -14.22 -4.70 8.82
CA LEU A 45 -13.02 -5.29 8.25
C LEU A 45 -12.12 -5.98 9.30
N GLU A 46 -12.53 -5.98 10.56
CA GLU A 46 -11.79 -6.58 11.68
C GLU A 46 -11.54 -8.10 11.56
N ALA A 47 -12.40 -8.79 10.80
CA ALA A 47 -12.30 -10.24 10.58
C ALA A 47 -11.79 -10.62 9.18
N VAL A 48 -11.35 -9.65 8.36
CA VAL A 48 -10.88 -9.90 7.01
C VAL A 48 -9.44 -9.44 6.83
N GLU A 49 -8.68 -10.17 6.02
CA GLU A 49 -7.27 -9.88 5.78
C GLU A 49 -7.15 -8.84 4.67
N CYS A 50 -6.76 -7.62 5.03
CA CYS A 50 -6.60 -6.51 4.09
C CYS A 50 -5.13 -6.27 3.71
N VAL A 51 -4.91 -5.97 2.43
CA VAL A 51 -3.63 -5.57 1.86
C VAL A 51 -3.81 -4.25 1.13
N ALA A 52 -3.04 -3.25 1.54
CA ALA A 52 -2.95 -1.97 0.82
C ALA A 52 -2.11 -2.13 -0.46
N ILE A 53 -2.59 -1.56 -1.57
CA ILE A 53 -2.01 -1.71 -2.89
C ILE A 53 -1.52 -0.34 -3.39
N ALA A 54 -0.21 -0.13 -3.36
CA ALA A 54 0.40 1.12 -3.86
C ALA A 54 0.70 1.12 -5.37
N ARG A 55 0.82 -0.06 -5.98
CA ARG A 55 1.26 -0.23 -7.39
C ARG A 55 0.15 -0.09 -8.43
N SER A 56 -1.09 0.13 -8.01
CA SER A 56 -2.28 0.16 -8.88
C SER A 56 -2.98 1.49 -8.74
N ALA A 57 -3.30 2.12 -9.87
CA ALA A 57 -4.10 3.36 -9.89
C ALA A 57 -5.61 3.10 -9.77
N THR A 58 -6.03 1.84 -9.90
CA THR A 58 -7.46 1.45 -9.93
C THR A 58 -7.89 0.82 -8.61
N VAL A 59 -7.06 -0.06 -8.06
CA VAL A 59 -7.32 -0.81 -6.82
C VAL A 59 -6.35 -0.30 -5.77
N SER A 60 -6.86 0.33 -4.72
CA SER A 60 -6.04 0.84 -3.61
C SER A 60 -5.92 -0.15 -2.45
N ARG A 61 -6.88 -1.08 -2.34
CA ARG A 61 -6.94 -2.04 -1.25
C ARG A 61 -7.66 -3.31 -1.67
N LEU A 62 -7.22 -4.44 -1.13
CA LEU A 62 -7.88 -5.72 -1.32
C LEU A 62 -7.98 -6.43 0.02
N CYS A 63 -9.21 -6.78 0.42
CA CYS A 63 -9.51 -7.50 1.66
C CYS A 63 -10.09 -8.87 1.32
N HIS A 64 -9.70 -9.91 2.07
CA HIS A 64 -10.15 -11.28 1.85
C HIS A 64 -10.74 -11.89 3.13
N ASP A 65 -11.92 -12.47 2.99
CA ASP A 65 -12.57 -13.32 3.98
C ASP A 65 -12.47 -14.78 3.51
N PRO A 66 -11.49 -15.56 4.01
CA PRO A 66 -11.33 -16.95 3.62
C PRO A 66 -12.46 -17.85 4.11
N ALA A 67 -13.16 -17.48 5.20
CA ALA A 67 -14.26 -18.27 5.73
C ALA A 67 -15.48 -18.24 4.79
N ARG A 68 -15.62 -17.16 4.03
CA ARG A 68 -16.74 -16.94 3.10
C ARG A 68 -16.34 -16.98 1.62
N SER A 69 -15.06 -17.20 1.32
CA SER A 69 -14.50 -17.10 -0.05
C SER A 69 -14.91 -15.80 -0.73
N LEU A 70 -14.80 -14.69 0.01
CA LEU A 70 -15.25 -13.37 -0.41
C LEU A 70 -14.07 -12.42 -0.39
N ALA A 71 -13.95 -11.58 -1.40
CA ALA A 71 -13.01 -10.46 -1.38
C ALA A 71 -13.74 -9.13 -1.52
N TYR A 72 -13.15 -8.09 -0.94
CA TYR A 72 -13.58 -6.72 -1.10
C TYR A 72 -12.44 -5.92 -1.69
N ALA A 73 -12.63 -5.37 -2.89
CA ALA A 73 -11.64 -4.51 -3.51
C ALA A 73 -12.08 -3.06 -3.40
N GLU A 74 -11.20 -2.20 -2.87
CA GLU A 74 -11.39 -0.76 -2.94
C GLU A 74 -10.98 -0.28 -4.33
N VAL A 75 -11.98 0.02 -5.15
CA VAL A 75 -11.83 0.49 -6.52
C VAL A 75 -12.18 1.97 -6.56
N GLN A 76 -11.19 2.82 -6.82
CA GLN A 76 -11.38 4.29 -6.86
C GLN A 76 -12.14 4.83 -5.64
N GLY A 77 -11.82 4.32 -4.44
CA GLY A 77 -12.44 4.74 -3.17
C GLY A 77 -13.80 4.12 -2.86
N ARG A 78 -14.24 3.11 -3.63
CA ARG A 78 -15.49 2.36 -3.39
C ARG A 78 -15.19 0.90 -3.17
N PHE A 79 -15.70 0.32 -2.10
CA PHE A 79 -15.55 -1.11 -1.84
C PHE A 79 -16.56 -1.92 -2.65
N ARG A 80 -16.05 -2.80 -3.52
CA ARG A 80 -16.82 -3.73 -4.33
C ARG A 80 -16.65 -5.16 -3.80
N PRO A 81 -17.73 -5.94 -3.64
CA PRO A 81 -17.64 -7.35 -3.25
C PRO A 81 -17.34 -8.25 -4.46
N PHE A 82 -16.58 -9.31 -4.23
CA PHE A 82 -16.22 -10.35 -5.19
C PHE A 82 -16.40 -11.71 -4.54
N CYS A 83 -17.36 -12.49 -5.04
CA CYS A 83 -17.63 -13.85 -4.56
C CYS A 83 -16.66 -14.86 -5.18
N ASP A 84 -16.61 -16.06 -4.59
CA ASP A 84 -15.83 -17.20 -5.07
C ASP A 84 -14.32 -16.89 -5.20
N VAL A 85 -13.82 -16.02 -4.32
CA VAL A 85 -12.40 -15.70 -4.23
C VAL A 85 -11.78 -16.57 -3.15
N ASP A 86 -11.11 -17.63 -3.57
CA ASP A 86 -10.24 -18.41 -2.69
C ASP A 86 -8.83 -17.78 -2.59
N ARG A 87 -7.96 -18.38 -1.76
CA ARG A 87 -6.61 -17.86 -1.56
C ARG A 87 -5.76 -17.86 -2.83
N SER A 88 -5.92 -18.88 -3.68
CA SER A 88 -5.16 -18.98 -4.92
C SER A 88 -5.54 -17.88 -5.91
N LEU A 89 -6.83 -17.53 -5.98
CA LEU A 89 -7.32 -16.43 -6.79
C LEU A 89 -6.87 -15.07 -6.22
N LEU A 90 -6.89 -14.90 -4.89
CA LEU A 90 -6.36 -13.72 -4.22
C LEU A 90 -4.88 -13.50 -4.55
N ASP A 91 -4.05 -14.54 -4.43
CA ASP A 91 -2.62 -14.47 -4.71
C ASP A 91 -2.36 -14.13 -6.19
N ALA A 92 -3.14 -14.71 -7.11
CA ALA A 92 -3.09 -14.38 -8.52
C ALA A 92 -3.49 -12.92 -8.80
N TRP A 93 -4.49 -12.40 -8.09
CA TRP A 93 -4.91 -11.00 -8.19
C TRP A 93 -3.81 -10.07 -7.70
N LEU A 94 -3.21 -10.34 -6.54
CA LEU A 94 -2.11 -9.55 -5.97
C LEU A 94 -0.85 -9.57 -6.86
N ALA A 95 -0.55 -10.72 -7.50
CA ALA A 95 0.59 -10.85 -8.40
C ALA A 95 0.36 -10.22 -9.78
N ALA A 96 -0.88 -9.88 -10.13
CA ALA A 96 -1.24 -9.47 -11.49
C ALA A 96 -0.54 -8.17 -11.93
N PRO A 97 0.05 -8.12 -13.14
CA PRO A 97 0.66 -6.90 -13.69
C PRO A 97 -0.31 -5.72 -13.76
N SER A 98 -1.60 -6.02 -13.95
CA SER A 98 -2.69 -5.04 -13.85
C SER A 98 -3.87 -5.69 -13.16
N MET A 99 -4.18 -5.21 -11.96
CA MET A 99 -5.27 -5.73 -11.11
C MET A 99 -6.66 -5.39 -11.65
N GLY A 100 -6.77 -4.40 -12.54
CA GLY A 100 -8.04 -4.00 -13.14
C GLY A 100 -8.71 -5.11 -13.96
N ARG A 101 -7.96 -6.13 -14.40
CA ARG A 101 -8.49 -7.28 -15.16
C ARG A 101 -9.48 -8.16 -14.37
N PHE A 102 -9.48 -8.07 -13.04
CA PHE A 102 -10.38 -8.84 -12.19
C PHE A 102 -11.67 -8.07 -11.84
N LEU A 103 -11.77 -6.80 -12.29
CA LEU A 103 -12.88 -5.90 -11.95
C LEU A 103 -14.03 -5.92 -12.95
N VAL A 104 -13.87 -6.69 -14.03
CA VAL A 104 -14.79 -6.80 -15.18
C VAL A 104 -15.82 -7.89 -14.98
#